data_AF-A0A2C1KN52-F1
#
_entry.id   AF-A0A2C1KN52-F1
#
_cell.length_a   1.000
_cell.length_b   1.000
_cell.length_c   1.000
_cell.angle_alpha   90.00
_cell.angle_beta   90.00
_cell.angle_gamma   90.00
#
_symmetry.space_group_name_H-M   'P 1'
#
loop_
_entity.id
_entity.type
_entity.pdbx_description
1 polymer ?
#
loop_
_entity_poly.entity_id
_entity_poly.type
_entity_poly.pdbx_seq_one_letter_code
_entity_poly.pdbx_strand_id
1 'polypeptide(L)'
;MNRGYAGFYKNYYLRSSYEYAYAKYLDFHKIPWSYEDHSYDIGYKTYKPDFFFYDQNGKLEKIVEIKSRNENVLIEARKALDCIKAIYNVDFELITYKHLLELYKPLPFSLTSTIDEWIKSEKTTINKTAHGKLNAHYNLKHSENAKKKIGEHTRKLWASESLAKKKMLEGLKKSGMKKGYIRVARVQRKCIECNKEYEVLSTSPKKYCSRTCSGNSAIRNATVQYMEKRESIHKGIRDYVIRWSIDNKDIVLGTPLNKIKTTISQLIHDIQSKFGVKDIRVISKAVFGEDRGRKELIRFMKKVCNEKIC
;
A
#
# COMPACT_ATOMS: atom_id res chain seq x y z
N MET A 1 -28.66 -11.05 22.59
CA MET A 1 -28.08 -11.14 21.23
C MET A 1 -26.60 -11.47 21.38
N ASN A 2 -26.23 -12.77 21.35
CA ASN A 2 -24.84 -13.20 21.48
C ASN A 2 -24.09 -12.84 20.20
N ARG A 3 -23.48 -11.66 20.17
CA ARG A 3 -22.60 -11.28 19.07
C ARG A 3 -21.35 -12.16 19.15
N GLY A 4 -21.07 -12.93 18.09
CA GLY A 4 -19.87 -13.77 18.01
C GLY A 4 -18.61 -12.91 17.93
N TYR A 5 -17.58 -13.29 18.69
CA TYR A 5 -16.27 -12.63 18.70
C TYR A 5 -15.46 -13.03 17.46
N ALA A 6 -14.86 -12.04 16.80
CA ALA A 6 -13.93 -12.21 15.69
C ALA A 6 -12.57 -11.61 16.04
N GLY A 7 -11.49 -12.11 15.46
CA GLY A 7 -10.15 -11.69 15.87
C GLY A 7 -9.03 -12.39 15.12
N PHE A 8 -7.79 -12.02 15.46
CA PHE A 8 -6.61 -12.58 14.81
C PHE A 8 -6.04 -13.78 15.55
N TYR A 9 -5.85 -14.88 14.82
CA TYR A 9 -5.13 -16.07 15.26
C TYR A 9 -4.07 -16.44 14.22
N LYS A 10 -2.78 -16.43 14.59
CA LYS A 10 -1.64 -16.73 13.70
C LYS A 10 -1.74 -16.09 12.29
N ASN A 11 -2.13 -14.81 12.26
CA ASN A 11 -2.38 -13.98 11.06
C ASN A 11 -3.69 -14.23 10.30
N TYR A 12 -4.49 -15.23 10.68
CA TYR A 12 -5.83 -15.43 10.14
C TYR A 12 -6.87 -14.62 10.93
N TYR A 13 -7.80 -13.99 10.23
CA TYR A 13 -8.90 -13.25 10.86
C TYR A 13 -10.13 -14.15 10.98
N LEU A 14 -10.23 -14.84 12.11
CA LEU A 14 -11.32 -15.78 12.39
C LEU A 14 -12.60 -15.02 12.76
N ARG A 15 -13.76 -15.50 12.28
CA ARG A 15 -15.06 -14.82 12.39
C ARG A 15 -15.92 -15.31 13.55
N SER A 16 -15.49 -16.35 14.25
CA SER A 16 -16.17 -16.87 15.43
C SER A 16 -15.23 -17.56 16.42
N SER A 17 -15.66 -17.63 17.69
CA SER A 17 -14.96 -18.41 18.73
C SER A 17 -14.91 -19.92 18.42
N TYR A 18 -15.85 -20.43 17.61
CA TYR A 18 -15.87 -21.84 17.22
C TYR A 18 -14.84 -22.14 16.12
N GLU A 19 -14.65 -21.21 15.18
CA GLU A 19 -13.54 -21.28 14.22
C GLU A 19 -12.20 -21.25 14.96
N TYR A 20 -12.04 -20.38 15.96
CA TYR A 20 -10.84 -20.38 16.81
C TYR A 20 -10.63 -21.69 17.54
N ALA A 21 -11.68 -22.25 18.16
CA ALA A 21 -11.59 -23.53 18.83
C ALA A 21 -11.18 -24.65 17.86
N TYR A 22 -11.71 -24.66 16.64
CA TYR A 22 -11.31 -25.65 15.65
C TYR A 22 -9.87 -25.46 15.18
N ALA A 23 -9.45 -24.22 14.88
CA ALA A 23 -8.08 -23.89 14.50
C ALA A 23 -7.07 -24.31 15.59
N LYS A 24 -7.37 -24.05 16.86
CA LYS A 24 -6.52 -24.47 17.99
C LYS A 24 -6.43 -25.99 18.12
N TYR A 25 -7.53 -26.71 17.89
CA TYR A 25 -7.54 -28.17 17.86
C TYR A 25 -6.62 -28.70 16.74
N LEU A 26 -6.76 -28.18 15.53
CA LEU A 26 -5.92 -28.57 14.38
C LEU A 26 -4.44 -28.33 14.68
N ASP A 27 -4.12 -27.17 15.26
CA ASP A 27 -2.75 -26.81 15.62
C ASP A 27 -2.16 -27.70 16.73
N PHE A 28 -2.97 -28.10 17.71
CA PHE A 28 -2.53 -29.04 18.75
C PHE A 28 -2.14 -30.40 18.16
N HIS A 29 -2.91 -30.88 17.18
CA HIS A 29 -2.62 -32.12 16.45
C HIS A 29 -1.63 -31.94 15.29
N LYS A 30 -1.10 -30.73 15.08
CA LYS A 30 -0.19 -30.38 13.97
C LYS A 30 -0.77 -30.72 12.59
N ILE A 31 -2.08 -30.60 12.43
CA ILE A 31 -2.78 -30.80 11.16
C ILE A 31 -2.65 -29.49 10.37
N PRO A 32 -2.03 -29.48 9.17
CA PRO A 32 -2.00 -28.29 8.34
C PRO A 32 -3.40 -27.89 7.86
N TRP A 33 -3.70 -26.60 7.90
CA TRP A 33 -4.97 -26.05 7.42
C TRP A 33 -4.76 -24.68 6.80
N SER A 34 -5.64 -24.35 5.86
CA SER A 34 -5.79 -23.00 5.37
C SER A 34 -7.20 -22.48 5.68
N TYR A 35 -7.39 -21.16 5.62
CA TYR A 35 -8.63 -20.53 6.07
C TYR A 35 -9.16 -19.56 5.04
N GLU A 36 -10.42 -19.77 4.65
CA GLU A 36 -11.12 -18.91 3.73
C GLU A 36 -10.38 -18.70 2.38
N ASP A 37 -9.68 -19.71 1.89
CA ASP A 37 -8.83 -19.64 0.70
C ASP A 37 -9.61 -19.36 -0.59
N HIS A 38 -10.71 -20.10 -0.77
CA HIS A 38 -11.47 -20.10 -2.03
C HIS A 38 -12.96 -19.85 -1.78
N SER A 39 -13.63 -19.36 -2.81
CA SER A 39 -15.09 -19.21 -2.83
C SER A 39 -15.65 -19.99 -4.02
N TYR A 40 -16.77 -20.68 -3.79
CA TYR A 40 -17.45 -21.52 -4.77
C TYR A 40 -18.72 -20.84 -5.24
N ASP A 41 -19.00 -20.90 -6.54
CA ASP A 41 -20.29 -20.49 -7.09
C ASP A 41 -21.22 -21.70 -7.16
N ILE A 42 -22.22 -21.74 -6.29
CA ILE A 42 -23.20 -22.83 -6.26
C ILE A 42 -24.47 -22.49 -7.05
N GLY A 43 -24.39 -21.55 -7.98
CA GLY A 43 -25.45 -21.16 -8.91
C GLY A 43 -26.42 -20.13 -8.34
N TYR A 44 -26.81 -20.24 -7.08
CA TYR A 44 -27.74 -19.30 -6.42
C TYR A 44 -27.07 -18.35 -5.43
N LYS A 45 -25.84 -18.65 -5.01
CA LYS A 45 -24.99 -17.78 -4.18
C LYS A 45 -23.51 -18.17 -4.35
N THR A 46 -22.63 -17.22 -4.05
CA THR A 46 -21.23 -17.55 -3.76
C THR A 46 -21.11 -18.01 -2.32
N TYR A 47 -20.46 -19.15 -2.10
CA TYR A 47 -20.25 -19.76 -0.80
C TYR A 47 -18.76 -19.84 -0.48
N LYS A 48 -18.37 -19.47 0.74
CA LYS A 48 -16.98 -19.44 1.18
C LYS A 48 -16.82 -20.30 2.43
N PRO A 49 -16.29 -21.53 2.30
CA PRO A 49 -16.02 -22.40 3.44
C PRO A 49 -15.00 -21.82 4.42
N ASP A 50 -15.06 -22.25 5.67
CA ASP A 50 -14.18 -21.75 6.73
C ASP A 50 -12.75 -22.30 6.57
N PHE A 51 -12.57 -23.62 6.47
CA PHE A 51 -11.25 -24.28 6.44
C PHE A 51 -11.05 -25.15 5.20
N PHE A 52 -9.80 -25.28 4.76
CA PHE A 52 -9.37 -26.05 3.59
C PHE A 52 -8.21 -26.96 3.95
N PHE A 53 -8.24 -28.19 3.44
CA PHE A 53 -7.21 -29.21 3.66
C PHE A 53 -6.70 -29.73 2.32
N TYR A 54 -5.38 -29.70 2.16
CA TYR A 54 -4.70 -30.09 0.93
C TYR A 54 -3.80 -31.29 1.18
N ASP A 55 -3.67 -32.15 0.18
CA ASP A 55 -2.74 -33.27 0.20
C ASP A 55 -1.28 -32.76 0.08
N GLN A 56 -0.33 -33.71 0.11
CA GLN A 56 1.10 -33.41 -0.04
C GLN A 56 1.46 -32.80 -1.40
N ASN A 57 0.61 -32.95 -2.41
CA ASN A 57 0.78 -32.41 -3.76
C ASN A 57 0.09 -31.04 -3.93
N GLY A 58 -0.55 -30.51 -2.87
CA GLY A 58 -1.32 -29.26 -2.91
C GLY A 58 -2.71 -29.39 -3.54
N LYS A 59 -3.22 -30.62 -3.75
CA LYS A 59 -4.58 -30.86 -4.23
C LYS A 59 -5.55 -30.77 -3.05
N LEU A 60 -6.65 -30.04 -3.24
CA LEU A 60 -7.70 -29.93 -2.24
C LEU A 60 -8.36 -31.29 -1.98
N GLU A 61 -8.27 -31.77 -0.74
CA GLU A 61 -8.90 -33.03 -0.28
C GLU A 61 -10.31 -32.77 0.23
N LYS A 62 -10.43 -31.82 1.18
CA LYS A 62 -11.71 -31.50 1.81
C LYS A 62 -11.80 -30.05 2.29
N ILE A 63 -13.03 -29.59 2.42
CA ILE A 63 -13.38 -28.32 3.07
C ILE A 63 -14.12 -28.58 4.38
N VAL A 64 -13.99 -27.67 5.34
CA VAL A 64 -14.70 -27.77 6.62
C VAL A 64 -15.43 -26.48 6.92
N GLU A 65 -16.71 -26.62 7.28
CA GLU A 65 -17.57 -25.52 7.71
C GLU A 65 -17.89 -25.65 9.20
N ILE A 66 -17.76 -24.55 9.94
CA ILE A 66 -18.09 -24.47 11.36
C ILE A 66 -19.42 -23.75 11.54
N LYS A 67 -20.40 -24.41 12.18
CA LYS A 67 -21.70 -23.79 12.48
C LYS A 67 -22.15 -23.99 13.92
N SER A 68 -22.95 -23.03 14.37
CA SER A 68 -23.64 -23.08 15.65
C SER A 68 -24.76 -24.14 15.66
N ARG A 69 -25.44 -24.29 16.79
CA ARG A 69 -26.54 -25.27 16.98
C ARG A 69 -27.85 -24.93 16.26
N ASN A 70 -27.92 -23.83 15.51
CA ASN A 70 -29.15 -23.42 14.85
C ASN A 70 -29.46 -24.34 13.65
N GLU A 71 -30.57 -25.07 13.74
CA GLU A 71 -30.96 -26.09 12.75
C GLU A 71 -31.17 -25.53 11.35
N ASN A 72 -31.85 -24.38 11.20
CA ASN A 72 -32.07 -23.76 9.89
C ASN A 72 -30.74 -23.40 9.22
N VAL A 73 -29.80 -22.85 10.00
CA VAL A 73 -28.46 -22.51 9.49
C VAL A 73 -27.67 -23.76 9.11
N LEU A 74 -27.80 -24.85 9.87
CA LEU A 74 -27.16 -26.13 9.56
C LEU A 74 -27.70 -26.75 8.27
N ILE A 75 -29.02 -26.71 8.07
CA ILE A 75 -29.67 -27.20 6.84
C ILE A 75 -29.21 -26.39 5.63
N GLU A 76 -29.17 -25.06 5.74
CA GLU A 76 -28.70 -24.20 4.65
C GLU A 76 -27.22 -24.39 4.33
N ALA A 77 -26.39 -24.59 5.35
CA ALA A 77 -24.97 -24.89 5.17
C ALA A 77 -24.78 -26.26 4.50
N ARG A 78 -25.49 -27.29 4.98
CA ARG A 78 -25.47 -28.63 4.37
C ARG A 78 -25.84 -28.59 2.90
N LYS A 79 -26.96 -27.95 2.54
CA LYS A 79 -27.39 -27.79 1.14
C LYS A 79 -26.30 -27.14 0.27
N ALA A 80 -25.66 -26.08 0.78
CA ALA A 80 -24.61 -25.40 0.05
C ALA A 80 -23.38 -26.32 -0.15
N LEU A 81 -22.98 -27.05 0.88
CA LEU A 81 -21.86 -27.99 0.83
C LEU A 81 -22.16 -29.18 -0.10
N ASP A 82 -23.39 -29.71 -0.09
CA ASP A 82 -23.83 -30.76 -1.03
C ASP A 82 -23.74 -30.28 -2.48
N CYS A 83 -24.14 -29.02 -2.76
CA CYS A 83 -23.94 -28.42 -4.08
C CYS A 83 -22.46 -28.30 -4.44
N ILE A 84 -21.58 -27.93 -3.50
CA ILE A 84 -20.14 -27.86 -3.76
C ILE A 84 -19.60 -29.24 -4.11
N LYS A 85 -19.96 -30.27 -3.36
CA LYS A 85 -19.57 -31.65 -3.64
C LYS A 85 -20.05 -32.10 -5.02
N ALA A 86 -21.31 -31.82 -5.38
CA ALA A 86 -21.85 -32.21 -6.67
C ALA A 86 -21.20 -31.47 -7.87
N ILE A 87 -20.95 -30.17 -7.73
CA ILE A 87 -20.44 -29.33 -8.83
C ILE A 87 -18.92 -29.45 -8.98
N TYR A 88 -18.20 -29.48 -7.86
CA TYR A 88 -16.73 -29.37 -7.83
C TYR A 88 -16.03 -30.66 -7.42
N ASN A 89 -16.77 -31.70 -7.04
CA ASN A 89 -16.24 -32.98 -6.55
C ASN A 89 -15.26 -32.79 -5.37
N VAL A 90 -15.62 -31.91 -4.43
CA VAL A 90 -14.85 -31.62 -3.21
C VAL A 90 -15.60 -32.18 -2.01
N ASP A 91 -14.93 -33.01 -1.22
CA ASP A 91 -15.50 -33.52 0.03
C ASP A 91 -15.60 -32.44 1.10
N PHE A 92 -16.53 -32.61 2.04
CA PHE A 92 -16.73 -31.63 3.09
C PHE A 92 -17.07 -32.25 4.44
N GLU A 93 -16.80 -31.49 5.50
CA GLU A 93 -17.32 -31.76 6.84
C GLU A 93 -18.05 -30.53 7.39
N LEU A 94 -19.15 -30.77 8.12
CA LEU A 94 -19.86 -29.74 8.86
C LEU A 94 -19.66 -29.98 10.35
N ILE A 95 -18.82 -29.17 10.96
CA ILE A 95 -18.48 -29.26 12.37
C ILE A 95 -19.44 -28.37 13.15
N THR A 96 -20.16 -29.00 14.07
CA THR A 96 -21.08 -28.31 14.98
C THR A 96 -20.45 -28.15 16.35
N TYR A 97 -21.09 -27.40 17.24
CA TYR A 97 -20.67 -27.36 18.64
C TYR A 97 -20.60 -28.75 19.28
N LYS A 98 -21.51 -29.67 18.94
CA LYS A 98 -21.47 -31.05 19.46
C LYS A 98 -20.22 -31.78 18.98
N HIS A 99 -19.85 -31.61 17.71
CA HIS A 99 -18.61 -32.18 17.18
C HIS A 99 -17.38 -31.59 17.88
N LEU A 100 -17.35 -30.27 18.10
CA LEU A 100 -16.26 -29.63 18.86
C LEU A 100 -16.15 -30.16 20.29
N LEU A 101 -17.27 -30.40 20.98
CA LEU A 101 -17.22 -31.02 22.31
C LEU A 101 -16.55 -32.39 22.28
N GLU A 102 -16.90 -33.23 21.31
CA GLU A 102 -16.31 -34.56 21.16
C GLU A 102 -14.81 -34.49 20.84
N LEU A 103 -14.40 -33.61 19.92
CA LEU A 103 -12.99 -33.39 19.56
C LEU A 103 -12.14 -32.92 20.74
N TYR A 104 -12.74 -32.24 21.72
CA TYR A 104 -12.05 -31.71 22.88
C TYR A 104 -11.96 -32.69 24.06
N LYS A 105 -12.70 -33.81 24.06
CA LYS A 105 -12.63 -34.81 25.14
C LYS A 105 -11.22 -35.35 25.44
N PRO A 106 -10.38 -35.69 24.44
CA PRO A 106 -9.04 -36.21 24.69
C PRO A 106 -7.98 -35.13 24.94
N LEU A 107 -8.33 -33.85 24.89
CA LEU A 107 -7.36 -32.76 24.97
C LEU A 107 -7.04 -32.39 26.43
N PRO A 108 -5.85 -31.84 26.70
CA PRO A 108 -5.48 -31.36 28.04
C PRO A 108 -6.17 -30.02 28.42
N PHE A 109 -7.07 -29.51 27.57
CA PHE A 109 -7.83 -28.29 27.82
C PHE A 109 -9.25 -28.42 27.27
N SER A 110 -10.18 -27.68 27.88
CA SER A 110 -11.60 -27.76 27.52
C SER A 110 -11.96 -26.81 26.37
N LEU A 111 -13.09 -27.11 25.72
CA LEU A 111 -13.70 -26.22 24.74
C LEU A 111 -14.09 -24.87 25.38
N THR A 112 -14.64 -24.91 26.59
CA THR A 112 -15.05 -23.72 27.34
C THR A 112 -13.86 -22.81 27.65
N SER A 113 -12.78 -23.35 28.23
CA SER A 113 -11.57 -22.57 28.53
C SER A 113 -10.94 -21.97 27.28
N THR A 114 -11.03 -22.67 26.14
CA THR A 114 -10.54 -22.17 24.85
C THR A 114 -11.42 -21.04 24.32
N ILE A 115 -12.74 -21.16 24.38
CA ILE A 115 -13.65 -20.07 23.98
C ILE A 115 -13.46 -18.85 24.88
N ASP A 116 -13.26 -19.05 26.18
CA ASP A 116 -13.02 -17.96 27.13
C ASP A 116 -11.67 -17.27 26.89
N GLU A 117 -10.63 -18.02 26.55
CA GLU A 117 -9.34 -17.47 26.12
C GLU A 117 -9.52 -16.55 24.90
N TRP A 118 -10.31 -16.97 23.91
CA TRP A 118 -10.62 -16.14 22.74
C TRP A 118 -11.32 -14.85 23.15
N ILE A 119 -12.40 -14.96 23.93
CA ILE A 119 -13.22 -13.81 24.33
C ILE A 119 -12.42 -12.78 25.13
N LYS A 120 -11.48 -13.23 25.98
CA LYS A 120 -10.64 -12.37 26.82
C LYS A 120 -9.39 -11.85 26.11
N SER A 121 -9.08 -12.34 24.92
CA SER A 121 -7.89 -11.94 24.17
C SER A 121 -8.02 -10.52 23.62
N GLU A 122 -6.97 -9.71 23.81
CA GLU A 122 -6.85 -8.35 23.25
C GLU A 122 -6.91 -8.32 21.70
N LYS A 123 -6.71 -9.47 21.05
CA LYS A 123 -6.76 -9.62 19.59
C LYS A 123 -8.17 -9.89 19.05
N THR A 124 -9.19 -9.86 19.91
CA THR A 124 -10.57 -10.15 19.53
C THR A 124 -11.49 -8.96 19.75
N THR A 125 -12.58 -8.93 19.00
CA THR A 125 -13.59 -7.89 19.09
C THR A 125 -14.96 -8.44 18.76
N ILE A 126 -15.97 -7.83 19.38
CA ILE A 126 -17.37 -8.05 19.06
C ILE A 126 -17.74 -7.34 17.73
N ASN A 127 -16.97 -6.33 17.34
CA ASN A 127 -17.21 -5.51 16.15
C ASN A 127 -16.44 -6.08 14.95
N LYS A 128 -17.09 -6.98 14.21
CA LYS A 128 -16.52 -7.57 12.99
C LYS A 128 -16.18 -6.50 11.95
N THR A 129 -15.02 -6.63 11.32
CA THR A 129 -14.56 -5.67 10.31
C THR A 129 -15.43 -5.71 9.05
N ALA A 130 -16.06 -4.59 8.70
CA ALA A 130 -16.94 -4.47 7.54
C ALA A 130 -16.26 -3.87 6.28
N HIS A 131 -14.95 -3.64 6.31
CA HIS A 131 -14.22 -2.95 5.24
C HIS A 131 -12.91 -3.66 4.87
N GLY A 132 -12.46 -3.41 3.63
CA GLY A 132 -11.20 -3.96 3.11
C GLY A 132 -11.16 -5.49 3.07
N LYS A 133 -9.94 -6.06 3.04
CA LYS A 133 -9.68 -7.51 2.91
C LYS A 133 -10.30 -8.38 4.02
N LEU A 134 -10.63 -7.78 5.16
CA LEU A 134 -11.18 -8.49 6.33
C LEU A 134 -12.70 -8.66 6.26
N ASN A 135 -13.38 -7.94 5.36
CA ASN A 135 -14.80 -8.13 5.10
C ASN A 135 -15.03 -9.51 4.45
N ALA A 136 -15.99 -10.29 4.96
CA ALA A 136 -16.39 -11.59 4.39
C ALA A 136 -16.82 -11.50 2.92
N HIS A 137 -17.33 -10.34 2.50
CA HIS A 137 -17.74 -10.08 1.14
C HIS A 137 -16.70 -9.29 0.33
N TYR A 138 -15.46 -9.20 0.81
CA TYR A 138 -14.39 -8.55 0.04
C TYR A 138 -14.22 -9.25 -1.33
N ASN A 139 -14.17 -8.46 -2.40
CA ASN A 139 -14.16 -8.90 -3.80
C ASN A 139 -15.40 -9.66 -4.31
N LEU A 140 -16.44 -9.86 -3.49
CA LEU A 140 -17.71 -10.41 -3.97
C LEU A 140 -18.53 -9.32 -4.67
N LYS A 141 -18.90 -9.57 -5.93
CA LYS A 141 -19.78 -8.68 -6.69
C LYS A 141 -21.22 -9.14 -6.55
N HIS A 142 -22.15 -8.19 -6.38
CA HIS A 142 -23.57 -8.50 -6.47
C HIS A 142 -23.92 -8.93 -7.90
N SER A 143 -24.75 -9.97 -8.03
CA SER A 143 -25.38 -10.34 -9.31
C SER A 143 -26.33 -9.25 -9.79
N GLU A 144 -26.63 -9.22 -11.10
CA GLU A 144 -27.57 -8.23 -11.67
C GLU A 144 -28.96 -8.31 -11.03
N ASN A 145 -29.45 -9.51 -10.75
CA ASN A 145 -30.71 -9.70 -10.04
C ASN A 145 -30.66 -9.12 -8.61
N ALA A 146 -29.57 -9.35 -7.87
CA ALA A 146 -29.40 -8.77 -6.54
C ALA A 146 -29.35 -7.24 -6.60
N LYS A 147 -28.63 -6.65 -7.56
CA LYS A 147 -28.61 -5.19 -7.78
C LYS A 147 -30.01 -4.65 -8.07
N LYS A 148 -30.78 -5.32 -8.92
CA LYS A 148 -32.17 -4.94 -9.23
C LYS A 148 -33.06 -4.95 -7.99
N LYS A 149 -33.02 -6.03 -7.21
CA LYS A 149 -33.78 -6.16 -5.94
C LYS A 149 -33.39 -5.09 -4.92
N ILE A 150 -32.09 -4.85 -4.74
CA ILE A 150 -31.58 -3.79 -3.87
C ILE A 150 -32.12 -2.43 -4.34
N GLY A 151 -32.02 -2.13 -5.64
CA GLY A 151 -32.50 -0.87 -6.21
C GLY A 151 -34.02 -0.69 -6.09
N GLU A 152 -34.81 -1.74 -6.28
CA GLU A 152 -36.26 -1.73 -6.04
C GLU A 152 -36.61 -1.49 -4.58
N HIS A 153 -35.94 -2.20 -3.66
CA HIS A 153 -36.13 -2.02 -2.23
C HIS A 153 -35.77 -0.59 -1.79
N THR A 154 -34.64 -0.07 -2.24
CA THR A 154 -34.23 1.32 -1.96
C THR A 154 -35.25 2.32 -2.50
N ARG A 155 -35.77 2.14 -3.72
CA ARG A 155 -36.84 2.99 -4.28
C ARG A 155 -38.09 2.96 -3.42
N LYS A 156 -38.55 1.76 -3.01
CA LYS A 156 -39.71 1.60 -2.11
C LYS A 156 -39.48 2.29 -0.76
N LEU A 157 -38.30 2.13 -0.16
CA LEU A 157 -37.94 2.76 1.11
C LEU A 157 -37.94 4.30 1.03
N TRP A 158 -37.45 4.87 -0.06
CA TRP A 158 -37.48 6.31 -0.30
C TRP A 158 -38.89 6.86 -0.59
N ALA A 159 -39.73 6.08 -1.27
CA ALA A 159 -41.13 6.43 -1.52
C ALA A 159 -42.00 6.32 -0.25
N SER A 160 -41.59 5.50 0.72
CA SER A 160 -42.31 5.37 2.00
C SER A 160 -42.08 6.57 2.94
N GLU A 161 -42.93 6.71 3.97
CA GLU A 161 -42.70 7.60 5.13
C GLU A 161 -42.18 6.84 6.36
N SER A 162 -41.42 5.77 6.12
CA SER A 162 -40.94 4.87 7.18
C SER A 162 -39.94 5.53 8.14
N LEU A 163 -39.87 5.00 9.36
CA LEU A 163 -38.84 5.36 10.34
C LEU A 163 -37.42 5.16 9.79
N ALA A 164 -37.24 4.17 8.90
CA ALA A 164 -35.96 3.92 8.24
C ALA A 164 -35.54 5.10 7.34
N LYS A 165 -36.46 5.67 6.56
CA LYS A 165 -36.20 6.88 5.75
C LYS A 165 -35.82 8.06 6.62
N LYS A 166 -36.53 8.28 7.75
CA LYS A 166 -36.23 9.38 8.69
C LYS A 166 -34.81 9.27 9.25
N LYS A 167 -34.42 8.10 9.76
CA LYS A 167 -33.06 7.83 10.25
C LYS A 167 -31.99 8.03 9.18
N MET A 168 -32.29 7.67 7.93
CA MET A 168 -31.36 7.85 6.82
C MET A 168 -31.16 9.33 6.45
N LEU A 169 -32.23 10.12 6.45
CA LEU A 169 -32.17 11.57 6.25
C LEU A 169 -31.38 12.26 7.37
N GLU A 170 -31.55 11.84 8.62
CA GLU A 170 -30.76 12.34 9.75
C GLU A 170 -29.26 12.00 9.59
N GLY A 171 -28.94 10.78 9.17
CA GLY A 171 -27.56 10.38 8.88
C GLY A 171 -26.92 11.24 7.78
N LEU A 172 -27.65 11.50 6.70
CA LEU A 172 -27.19 12.37 5.62
C LEU A 172 -26.95 13.80 6.11
N LYS A 173 -27.88 14.37 6.91
CA LYS A 173 -27.70 15.69 7.54
C LYS A 173 -26.46 15.75 8.43
N LYS A 174 -26.25 14.75 9.29
CA LYS A 174 -25.07 14.65 10.18
C LYS A 174 -23.76 14.54 9.42
N SER A 175 -23.76 13.85 8.28
CA SER A 175 -22.55 13.66 7.46
C SER A 175 -22.13 14.89 6.63
N GLY A 176 -22.94 15.95 6.61
CA GLY A 176 -22.67 17.13 5.76
C GLY A 176 -22.79 16.86 4.26
N MET A 177 -23.21 15.66 3.83
CA MET A 177 -23.41 15.33 2.42
C MET A 177 -24.62 16.08 1.85
N LYS A 178 -24.37 17.10 1.04
CA LYS A 178 -25.39 17.75 0.21
C LYS A 178 -25.70 16.85 -0.99
N LYS A 179 -26.99 16.65 -1.26
CA LYS A 179 -27.49 15.77 -2.32
C LYS A 179 -27.07 16.31 -3.70
N GLY A 180 -26.46 15.46 -4.53
CA GLY A 180 -26.15 15.73 -5.93
C GLY A 180 -24.75 16.31 -6.14
N TYR A 181 -23.86 15.53 -6.74
CA TYR A 181 -22.69 16.09 -7.40
C TYR A 181 -23.19 17.05 -8.49
N ILE A 182 -22.73 18.30 -8.48
CA ILE A 182 -22.86 19.18 -9.64
C ILE A 182 -22.22 18.41 -10.80
N ARG A 183 -23.02 18.06 -11.83
CA ARG A 183 -22.51 17.43 -13.05
C ARG A 183 -21.69 18.47 -13.81
N VAL A 184 -20.41 18.58 -13.47
CA VAL A 184 -19.45 19.40 -14.20
C VAL A 184 -19.21 18.73 -15.55
N ALA A 185 -19.40 19.47 -16.65
CA ALA A 185 -19.18 18.98 -18.00
C ALA A 185 -17.73 18.50 -18.18
N ARG A 186 -17.54 17.47 -19.01
CA ARG A 186 -16.23 17.00 -19.43
C ARG A 186 -15.84 17.64 -20.76
N VAL A 187 -14.56 17.96 -20.89
CA VAL A 187 -13.96 18.57 -22.08
C VAL A 187 -12.76 17.74 -22.52
N GLN A 188 -12.47 17.75 -23.82
CA GLN A 188 -11.25 17.17 -24.37
C GLN A 188 -10.10 18.17 -24.23
N ARG A 189 -8.94 17.73 -23.74
CA ARG A 189 -7.70 18.52 -23.67
C ARG A 189 -6.54 17.73 -24.26
N LYS A 190 -5.53 18.42 -24.78
CA LYS A 190 -4.27 17.81 -25.22
C LYS A 190 -3.27 17.75 -24.07
N CYS A 191 -2.60 16.62 -23.93
CA CYS A 191 -1.55 16.43 -22.92
C CYS A 191 -0.31 17.24 -23.30
N ILE A 192 0.21 18.06 -22.37
CA ILE A 192 1.43 18.84 -22.61
C ILE A 192 2.65 17.96 -22.94
N GLU A 193 2.71 16.74 -22.41
CA GLU A 193 3.86 15.85 -22.56
C GLU A 193 3.83 14.98 -23.82
N CYS A 194 2.68 14.38 -24.15
CA CYS A 194 2.58 13.42 -25.26
C CYS A 194 1.62 13.86 -26.37
N ASN A 195 1.03 15.06 -26.25
CA ASN A 195 0.07 15.66 -27.16
C ASN A 195 -1.22 14.85 -27.41
N LYS A 196 -1.41 13.72 -26.72
CA LYS A 196 -2.63 12.90 -26.80
C LYS A 196 -3.81 13.62 -26.17
N GLU A 197 -4.97 13.48 -26.80
CA GLU A 197 -6.24 13.97 -26.27
C GLU A 197 -6.72 13.12 -25.10
N TYR A 198 -7.29 13.77 -24.08
CA TYR A 198 -7.87 13.11 -22.93
C TYR A 198 -9.05 13.90 -22.38
N GLU A 199 -10.01 13.15 -21.84
CA GLU A 199 -11.22 13.70 -21.26
C GLU A 199 -10.99 14.12 -19.80
N VAL A 200 -11.43 15.33 -19.44
CA VAL A 200 -11.30 15.86 -18.08
C VAL A 200 -12.47 16.78 -17.74
N LEU A 201 -12.81 16.91 -16.45
CA LEU A 201 -13.78 17.93 -16.00
C LEU A 201 -13.31 19.33 -16.39
N SER A 202 -14.24 20.18 -16.82
CA SER A 202 -13.94 21.57 -17.21
C SER A 202 -13.22 22.37 -16.12
N THR A 203 -13.55 22.12 -14.85
CA THR A 203 -12.92 22.74 -13.67
C THR A 203 -11.60 22.12 -13.24
N SER A 204 -11.21 20.99 -13.84
CA SER A 204 -9.98 20.30 -13.41
C SER A 204 -8.75 21.10 -13.83
N PRO A 205 -7.74 21.24 -12.95
CA PRO A 205 -6.44 21.84 -13.31
C PRO A 205 -5.50 20.83 -13.99
N LYS A 206 -5.94 19.59 -14.25
CA LYS A 206 -5.11 18.53 -14.84
C LYS A 206 -4.58 18.95 -16.23
N LYS A 207 -3.26 18.84 -16.39
CA LYS A 207 -2.51 19.20 -17.61
C LYS A 207 -1.99 17.98 -18.40
N TYR A 208 -1.88 16.83 -17.76
CA TYR A 208 -1.30 15.60 -18.33
C TYR A 208 -2.34 14.49 -18.41
N CYS A 209 -2.33 13.67 -19.45
CA CYS A 209 -3.31 12.59 -19.61
C CYS A 209 -3.16 11.51 -18.52
N SER A 210 -1.92 11.23 -18.09
CA SER A 210 -1.58 10.16 -17.13
C SER A 210 -0.59 10.64 -16.06
N ARG A 211 -0.49 9.86 -14.98
CA ARG A 211 0.55 10.04 -13.94
C ARG A 211 1.95 9.90 -14.53
N THR A 212 2.14 8.97 -15.48
CA THR A 212 3.40 8.78 -16.20
C THR A 212 3.83 10.04 -16.93
N CYS A 213 2.92 10.66 -17.71
CA CYS A 213 3.21 11.91 -18.42
C CYS A 213 3.54 13.06 -17.46
N SER A 214 2.81 13.17 -16.34
CA SER A 214 3.12 14.15 -15.30
C SER A 214 4.51 13.91 -14.67
N GLY A 215 4.87 12.65 -14.43
CA GLY A 215 6.16 12.27 -13.87
C GLY A 215 7.32 12.57 -14.81
N ASN A 216 7.19 12.22 -16.10
CA ASN A 216 8.21 12.49 -17.11
C ASN A 216 8.49 13.99 -17.25
N SER A 217 7.43 14.81 -17.29
CA SER A 217 7.59 16.27 -17.34
C SER A 217 8.24 16.82 -16.08
N ALA A 218 7.87 16.32 -14.89
CA ALA A 218 8.50 16.73 -13.63
C ALA A 218 9.99 16.37 -13.58
N ILE A 219 10.38 15.17 -14.02
CA ILE A 219 11.78 14.74 -14.09
C ILE A 219 12.56 15.64 -15.05
N ARG A 220 12.03 15.91 -16.25
CA ARG A 220 12.68 16.81 -17.22
C ARG A 220 12.92 18.20 -16.62
N ASN A 221 11.90 18.78 -16.00
CA ASN A 221 12.01 20.11 -15.38
C ASN A 221 13.01 20.13 -14.22
N ALA A 222 13.02 19.09 -13.38
CA ALA A 222 13.99 18.95 -12.30
C ALA A 222 15.43 18.82 -12.83
N THR A 223 15.64 18.07 -13.92
CA THR A 223 16.94 17.95 -14.58
C THR A 223 17.42 19.29 -15.13
N VAL A 224 16.55 20.04 -15.82
CA VAL A 224 16.89 21.38 -16.34
C VAL A 224 17.27 22.32 -15.21
N GLN A 225 16.45 22.42 -14.16
CA GLN A 225 16.75 23.25 -12.99
C GLN A 225 18.05 22.84 -12.29
N TYR A 226 18.31 21.53 -12.19
CA TYR A 226 19.57 21.02 -11.65
C TYR A 226 20.76 21.42 -12.52
N MET A 227 20.64 21.33 -13.84
CA MET A 227 21.69 21.75 -14.78
C MET A 227 21.99 23.25 -14.67
N GLU A 228 20.97 24.10 -14.67
CA GLU A 228 21.12 25.56 -14.51
C GLU A 228 21.78 25.92 -13.17
N LYS A 229 21.32 25.31 -12.07
CA LYS A 229 21.92 25.51 -10.75
C LYS A 229 23.37 25.05 -10.71
N ARG A 230 23.68 23.91 -11.33
CA ARG A 230 25.03 23.37 -11.41
C ARG A 230 25.96 24.30 -12.19
N GLU A 231 25.50 24.84 -13.31
CA GLU A 231 26.27 25.77 -14.13
C GLU A 231 26.63 27.05 -13.36
N SER A 232 25.65 27.63 -12.65
CA SER A 232 25.87 28.78 -11.77
C SER A 232 26.88 28.48 -10.66
N ILE A 233 26.76 27.32 -9.98
CA ILE A 233 27.72 26.89 -8.95
C ILE A 233 29.12 26.69 -9.55
N HIS A 234 29.22 26.03 -10.70
CA HIS A 234 30.51 25.79 -11.36
C HIS A 234 31.22 27.10 -11.72
N LYS A 235 30.47 28.06 -12.27
CA LYS A 235 30.98 29.41 -12.56
C LYS A 235 31.47 30.09 -11.28
N GLY A 236 30.66 30.08 -10.22
CA GLY A 236 31.03 30.67 -8.93
C GLY A 236 32.29 30.04 -8.30
N ILE A 237 32.43 28.71 -8.39
CA ILE A 237 33.64 28.01 -7.94
C ILE A 237 34.85 28.43 -8.76
N ARG A 238 34.73 28.47 -10.10
CA ARG A 238 35.83 28.86 -10.99
C ARG A 238 36.33 30.28 -10.67
N ASP A 239 35.42 31.24 -10.58
CA ASP A 239 35.74 32.64 -10.27
C ASP A 239 36.38 32.77 -8.89
N TYR A 240 35.90 31.98 -7.92
CA TYR A 240 36.45 31.98 -6.57
C TYR A 240 37.86 31.35 -6.52
N VAL A 241 38.10 30.25 -7.24
CA VAL A 241 39.43 29.63 -7.34
C VAL A 241 40.42 30.60 -7.95
N ILE A 242 40.05 31.33 -9.02
CA ILE A 242 40.89 32.34 -9.66
C ILE A 242 41.25 33.43 -8.66
N ARG A 243 40.25 34.02 -8.01
CA ARG A 243 40.46 35.10 -7.01
C ARG A 243 41.31 34.65 -5.84
N TRP A 244 40.98 33.50 -5.25
CA TRP A 244 41.73 32.94 -4.13
C TRP A 244 43.19 32.68 -4.51
N SER A 245 43.46 32.25 -5.75
CA SER A 245 44.83 32.03 -6.23
C SER A 245 45.65 33.32 -6.28
N ILE A 246 45.03 34.43 -6.67
CA ILE A 246 45.67 35.75 -6.70
C ILE A 246 45.92 36.24 -5.27
N ASP A 247 44.92 36.16 -4.40
CA ASP A 247 44.99 36.64 -3.02
C ASP A 247 45.98 35.83 -2.15
N ASN A 248 46.20 34.55 -2.49
CA ASN A 248 47.05 33.62 -1.75
C ASN A 248 48.26 33.16 -2.57
N LYS A 249 48.83 34.08 -3.37
CA LYS A 249 49.89 33.79 -4.35
C LYS A 249 51.06 32.99 -3.77
N ASP A 250 51.57 33.37 -2.60
CA ASP A 250 52.73 32.71 -1.99
C ASP A 250 52.43 31.25 -1.61
N ILE A 251 51.23 31.02 -1.07
CA ILE A 251 50.74 29.68 -0.72
C ILE A 251 50.63 28.81 -1.98
N VAL A 252 50.04 29.36 -3.05
CA VAL A 252 49.83 28.63 -4.32
C VAL A 252 51.16 28.26 -4.96
N LEU A 253 52.07 29.23 -5.14
CA LEU A 253 53.36 29.01 -5.79
C LEU A 253 54.24 28.03 -4.99
N GLY A 254 54.24 28.15 -3.67
CA GLY A 254 54.97 27.27 -2.74
C GLY A 254 54.39 25.86 -2.58
N THR A 255 53.17 25.59 -3.08
CA THR A 255 52.53 24.27 -2.91
C THR A 255 53.24 23.16 -3.70
N PRO A 256 53.78 22.12 -3.04
CA PRO A 256 54.34 20.96 -3.73
C PRO A 256 53.23 19.96 -4.13
N LEU A 257 53.42 19.27 -5.27
CA LEU A 257 52.38 18.43 -5.89
C LEU A 257 51.93 17.22 -5.03
N ASN A 258 52.71 16.84 -4.01
CA ASN A 258 52.40 15.77 -3.06
C ASN A 258 51.61 16.25 -1.83
N LYS A 259 51.59 17.56 -1.51
CA LYS A 259 50.90 18.12 -0.32
C LYS A 259 49.70 19.01 -0.65
N ILE A 260 49.17 18.91 -1.88
CA ILE A 260 48.07 19.76 -2.37
C ILE A 260 46.90 19.81 -1.38
N LYS A 261 46.35 18.65 -0.98
CA LYS A 261 45.14 18.58 -0.15
C LYS A 261 45.28 19.34 1.18
N THR A 262 46.46 19.28 1.80
CA THR A 262 46.74 19.97 3.05
C THR A 262 46.95 21.47 2.85
N THR A 263 47.57 21.89 1.75
CA THR A 263 47.91 23.29 1.50
C THR A 263 46.72 24.12 1.02
N ILE A 264 45.83 23.55 0.22
CA ILE A 264 44.58 24.23 -0.23
C ILE A 264 43.36 23.81 0.58
N SER A 265 43.55 23.33 1.81
CA SER A 265 42.46 22.92 2.70
C SER A 265 41.48 24.07 2.97
N GLN A 266 42.00 25.29 3.15
CA GLN A 266 41.21 26.49 3.37
C GLN A 266 40.33 26.81 2.15
N LEU A 267 40.89 26.77 0.94
CA LEU A 267 40.12 26.94 -0.30
C LEU A 267 38.96 25.94 -0.39
N ILE A 268 39.21 24.66 -0.06
CA ILE A 268 38.18 23.62 -0.10
C ILE A 268 37.09 23.90 0.95
N HIS A 269 37.49 24.33 2.15
CA HIS A 269 36.56 24.70 3.21
C HIS A 269 35.69 25.89 2.79
N ASP A 270 36.29 26.92 2.20
CA ASP A 270 35.57 28.10 1.74
C ASP A 270 34.61 27.76 0.60
N ILE A 271 35.01 26.88 -0.33
CA ILE A 271 34.12 26.38 -1.39
C ILE A 271 32.99 25.54 -0.80
N GLN A 272 33.25 24.71 0.21
CA GLN A 272 32.22 23.95 0.90
C GLN A 272 31.22 24.89 1.60
N SER A 273 31.70 25.93 2.26
CA SER A 273 30.84 26.90 2.96
C SER A 273 29.99 27.73 1.98
N LYS A 274 30.58 28.21 0.88
CA LYS A 274 29.89 29.10 -0.08
C LYS A 274 29.02 28.36 -1.08
N PHE A 275 29.45 27.18 -1.53
CA PHE A 275 28.83 26.47 -2.66
C PHE A 275 28.35 25.06 -2.31
N GLY A 276 28.61 24.58 -1.08
CA GLY A 276 28.23 23.23 -0.64
C GLY A 276 29.06 22.10 -1.25
N VAL A 277 30.20 22.42 -1.89
CA VAL A 277 31.03 21.43 -2.61
C VAL A 277 32.34 21.16 -1.86
N LYS A 278 32.58 19.90 -1.50
CA LYS A 278 33.82 19.45 -0.84
C LYS A 278 34.72 18.58 -1.73
N ASP A 279 34.13 17.87 -2.70
CA ASP A 279 34.87 16.93 -3.55
C ASP A 279 35.72 17.69 -4.58
N ILE A 280 37.04 17.49 -4.52
CA ILE A 280 38.00 18.12 -5.44
C ILE A 280 37.71 17.77 -6.90
N ARG A 281 37.14 16.61 -7.21
CA ARG A 281 36.78 16.24 -8.59
C ARG A 281 35.69 17.15 -9.15
N VAL A 282 34.74 17.54 -8.30
CA VAL A 282 33.69 18.50 -8.66
C VAL A 282 34.26 19.91 -8.82
N ILE A 283 35.19 20.30 -7.93
CA ILE A 283 35.91 21.58 -8.04
C ILE A 283 36.74 21.63 -9.33
N SER A 284 37.48 20.57 -9.64
CA SER A 284 38.25 20.44 -10.89
C SER A 284 37.33 20.56 -12.10
N LYS A 285 36.20 19.83 -12.08
CA LYS A 285 35.18 19.90 -13.13
C LYS A 285 34.54 21.29 -13.27
N ALA A 286 34.39 22.03 -12.19
CA ALA A 286 33.90 23.41 -12.23
C ALA A 286 34.89 24.34 -12.93
N VAL A 287 36.19 24.14 -12.74
CA VAL A 287 37.25 24.96 -13.34
C VAL A 287 37.47 24.61 -14.81
N PHE A 288 37.53 23.32 -15.16
CA PHE A 288 37.97 22.85 -16.48
C PHE A 288 36.86 22.33 -17.39
N GLY A 289 35.62 22.19 -16.90
CA GLY A 289 34.52 21.51 -17.60
C GLY A 289 34.54 19.97 -17.45
N GLU A 290 35.68 19.40 -17.08
CA GLU A 290 35.90 17.99 -16.81
C GLU A 290 36.80 17.77 -15.60
N ASP A 291 36.78 16.58 -15.00
CA ASP A 291 37.68 16.27 -13.88
C ASP A 291 39.10 16.03 -14.39
N ARG A 292 39.98 16.99 -14.16
CA ARG A 292 41.42 16.89 -14.45
C ARG A 292 42.25 16.60 -13.19
N GLY A 293 41.59 16.41 -12.05
CA GLY A 293 42.21 16.13 -10.76
C GLY A 293 42.92 17.32 -10.12
N ARG A 294 43.46 17.06 -8.93
CA ARG A 294 44.07 18.06 -8.02
C ARG A 294 45.39 18.66 -8.52
N LYS A 295 46.17 17.90 -9.29
CA LYS A 295 47.48 18.35 -9.78
C LYS A 295 47.30 19.42 -10.87
N GLU A 296 46.38 19.18 -11.80
CA GLU A 296 46.02 20.16 -12.83
C GLU A 296 45.39 21.40 -12.23
N LEU A 297 44.56 21.25 -11.20
CA LEU A 297 44.00 22.39 -10.46
C LEU A 297 45.11 23.30 -9.90
N ILE A 298 46.11 22.74 -9.21
CA ILE A 298 47.24 23.52 -8.70
C ILE A 298 48.09 24.12 -9.82
N ARG A 299 48.34 23.39 -10.91
CA ARG A 299 49.08 23.92 -12.07
C ARG A 299 48.36 25.13 -12.67
N PHE A 300 47.04 25.04 -12.82
CA PHE A 300 46.20 26.16 -13.25
C PHE A 300 46.29 27.35 -12.30
N MET A 301 46.14 27.12 -10.98
CA MET A 301 46.25 28.20 -9.99
C MET A 301 47.64 28.87 -10.05
N LYS A 302 48.72 28.10 -10.18
CA LYS A 302 50.08 28.64 -10.36
C LYS A 302 50.21 29.47 -11.64
N LYS A 303 49.56 29.03 -12.73
CA LYS A 303 49.51 29.78 -13.99
C LYS A 303 48.77 31.12 -13.81
N VAL A 304 47.61 31.12 -13.15
CA VAL A 304 46.84 32.33 -12.78
C VAL A 304 47.67 33.30 -11.91
N CYS A 305 48.54 32.80 -11.02
CA CYS A 305 49.41 33.65 -10.21
C CYS A 305 50.55 34.33 -11.01
N ASN A 306 50.97 33.70 -12.10
CA ASN A 306 52.14 34.09 -12.90
C ASN A 306 51.77 34.91 -14.14
N GLU A 307 50.62 34.61 -14.74
CA GLU A 307 50.04 35.36 -15.85
C GLU A 307 48.98 36.30 -15.26
N LYS A 308 49.01 37.61 -15.59
CA LYS A 308 47.86 38.49 -15.35
C LYS A 308 46.73 38.04 -16.29
N ILE A 309 46.00 37.00 -15.90
CA ILE A 309 44.86 36.49 -16.66
C ILE A 309 43.69 37.45 -16.37
N CYS A 310 43.48 38.39 -17.30
CA CYS A 310 42.27 39.19 -17.42
C CYS A 310 41.14 38.36 -18.04
#